data_AF-A0A7X9HAM6-F1
#
_entry.id   AF-A0A7X9HAM6-F1
#
_cell.length_a   1.000
_cell.length_b   1.000
_cell.length_c   1.000
_cell.angle_alpha   90.00
_cell.angle_beta   90.00
_cell.angle_gamma   90.00
#
_symmetry.space_group_name_H-M   'P 1'
#
loop_
_entity.id
_entity.type
_entity.pdbx_description
1 polymer ?
#
loop_
_entity_poly.entity_id
_entity_poly.type
_entity_poly.pdbx_seq_one_letter_code
_entity_poly.pdbx_strand_id
1 'polypeptide(L)'
;MKYKNTLNKGSVRYIIFEEDNVWYGVALEFNIVESGDNPIEVLSLLFESIEGYIETARKIKSRPMPLNQKPDKEYEDMWQRMYFV
;
A
#
# COMPACT_ATOMS: atom_id res chain seq x y z
N MET A 1 -3.71 1.38 22.77
CA MET A 1 -3.31 0.60 21.58
C MET A 1 -2.17 1.34 20.89
N LYS A 2 -1.02 0.69 20.65
CA LYS A 2 0.11 1.33 19.95
C LYS A 2 -0.05 1.09 18.46
N TYR A 3 -0.30 2.15 17.69
CA TYR A 3 -0.40 2.07 16.24
C TYR A 3 0.98 1.84 15.62
N LYS A 4 1.06 0.97 14.59
CA LYS A 4 2.29 0.72 13.82
C LYS A 4 2.63 1.95 12.97
N ASN A 5 1.63 2.45 12.26
CA ASN A 5 1.73 3.64 11.42
C ASN A 5 1.05 4.83 12.09
N THR A 6 1.71 5.98 12.02
CA THR A 6 1.26 7.27 12.54
C THR A 6 1.47 8.33 11.48
N LEU A 7 0.92 9.53 11.68
CA LEU A 7 1.13 10.64 10.75
C LEU A 7 2.62 10.97 10.52
N ASN A 8 3.50 10.69 11.49
CA ASN A 8 4.90 11.09 11.44
C ASN A 8 5.88 9.93 11.19
N LYS A 9 5.45 8.69 11.39
CA LYS A 9 6.29 7.49 11.29
C LYS A 9 5.46 6.27 10.96
N GLY A 10 5.95 5.44 10.05
CA GLY A 10 5.34 4.15 9.73
C GLY A 10 6.17 3.36 8.73
N SER A 11 5.67 2.18 8.38
CA SER A 11 6.13 1.38 7.25
C SER A 11 4.92 0.75 6.57
N VAL A 12 4.96 0.74 5.24
CA VAL A 12 3.90 0.19 4.39
C VAL A 12 4.53 -0.92 3.56
N ARG A 13 3.90 -2.08 3.57
CA ARG A 13 4.26 -3.19 2.70
C ARG A 13 3.65 -2.93 1.33
N TYR A 14 4.40 -3.27 0.29
CA TYR A 14 3.90 -3.21 -1.07
C TYR A 14 4.28 -4.43 -1.87
N ILE A 15 3.40 -4.84 -2.78
CA ILE A 15 3.66 -5.88 -3.77
C ILE A 15 3.48 -5.30 -5.16
N ILE A 16 4.29 -5.77 -6.10
CA ILE A 16 4.11 -5.56 -7.54
C ILE A 16 3.96 -6.95 -8.16
N PHE A 17 2.92 -7.16 -8.96
CA PHE A 17 2.68 -8.42 -9.65
C PHE A 17 1.99 -8.18 -10.99
N GLU A 18 2.04 -9.18 -11.87
CA GLU A 18 1.37 -9.15 -13.17
C GLU A 18 0.24 -10.19 -13.18
N GLU A 19 -0.92 -9.80 -13.70
CA GLU A 19 -2.05 -10.68 -13.92
C GLU A 19 -2.74 -10.28 -15.24
N ASP A 20 -3.02 -11.24 -16.12
CA ASP A 20 -3.66 -11.02 -17.42
C ASP A 20 -3.02 -9.93 -18.32
N ASN A 21 -1.68 -9.80 -18.28
CA ASN A 21 -0.88 -8.77 -18.95
C ASN A 21 -1.11 -7.34 -18.43
N VAL A 22 -1.64 -7.21 -17.22
CA VAL A 22 -1.76 -5.93 -16.50
C VAL A 22 -0.86 -6.01 -15.27
N TRP A 23 -0.07 -4.95 -15.05
CA TRP A 23 0.73 -4.81 -13.85
C TRP A 23 -0.10 -4.17 -12.75
N TYR A 24 0.02 -4.71 -11.54
CA TYR A 24 -0.66 -4.23 -10.35
C TYR A 24 0.35 -3.91 -9.25
N GLY A 25 0.09 -2.81 -8.53
CA GLY A 25 0.85 -2.40 -7.37
C GLY A 25 -0.09 -2.17 -6.21
N VAL A 26 0.23 -2.74 -5.04
CA VAL A 26 -0.66 -2.69 -3.89
C VAL A 26 0.08 -2.22 -2.66
N ALA A 27 -0.48 -1.24 -1.94
CA ALA A 27 -0.01 -0.80 -0.62
C ALA A 27 -0.92 -1.38 0.47
N LEU A 28 -0.45 -2.43 1.14
CA LEU A 28 -1.28 -3.32 1.97
C LEU A 28 -1.96 -2.57 3.13
N GLU A 29 -1.22 -1.78 3.90
CA GLU A 29 -1.77 -1.09 5.08
C GLU A 29 -2.75 0.06 4.75
N PHE A 30 -2.82 0.48 3.49
CA PHE A 30 -3.70 1.55 3.02
C PHE A 30 -4.80 1.05 2.07
N ASN A 31 -4.76 -0.22 1.66
CA ASN A 31 -5.63 -0.80 0.64
C ASN A 31 -5.67 0.05 -0.65
N ILE A 32 -4.52 0.58 -1.05
CA ILE A 32 -4.35 1.30 -2.34
C ILE A 32 -3.90 0.28 -3.37
N VAL A 33 -4.53 0.32 -4.55
CA VAL A 33 -4.20 -0.50 -5.71
C VAL A 33 -4.03 0.43 -6.90
N GLU A 34 -2.90 0.30 -7.59
CA GLU A 34 -2.63 0.95 -8.87
C GLU A 34 -2.45 -0.12 -9.94
N SER A 35 -2.79 0.21 -11.19
CA SER A 35 -2.64 -0.70 -12.33
C SER A 35 -2.09 0.03 -13.55
N GLY A 36 -1.39 -0.68 -14.43
CA GLY A 36 -0.81 -0.10 -15.64
C GLY A 36 -0.12 -1.13 -16.52
N ASP A 37 0.52 -0.65 -17.58
CA ASP A 37 1.07 -1.51 -18.63
C ASP A 37 2.51 -1.95 -18.35
N ASN A 38 3.20 -1.30 -17.40
CA ASN A 38 4.58 -1.65 -17.03
C ASN A 38 4.83 -1.53 -15.52
N PRO A 39 5.68 -2.39 -14.94
CA PRO A 39 5.93 -2.44 -13.51
C PRO A 39 6.54 -1.16 -12.95
N ILE A 40 7.38 -0.46 -13.73
CA ILE A 40 8.06 0.77 -13.27
C ILE A 40 7.05 1.92 -13.13
N GLU A 41 6.11 2.01 -14.06
CA GLU A 41 5.03 3.01 -14.03
C GLU A 41 4.12 2.75 -12.83
N VAL A 42 3.67 1.51 -12.68
CA VAL A 42 2.81 1.10 -11.56
C VAL A 42 3.48 1.33 -10.21
N LEU A 43 4.78 1.05 -10.09
CA LEU A 43 5.54 1.35 -8.88
C LEU A 43 5.58 2.86 -8.59
N SER A 44 5.77 3.68 -9.63
CA SER A 44 5.82 5.14 -9.50
C SER A 44 4.48 5.70 -9.06
N LEU A 45 3.39 5.28 -9.73
CA LEU A 45 2.02 5.63 -9.37
C LEU A 45 1.68 5.21 -7.94
N LEU A 46 2.06 4.00 -7.54
CA LEU A 46 1.80 3.49 -6.20
C LEU A 46 2.47 4.36 -5.13
N PHE A 47 3.71 4.79 -5.36
CA PHE A 47 4.42 5.66 -4.43
C PHE A 47 3.84 7.07 -4.37
N GLU A 48 3.42 7.64 -5.51
CA GLU A 48 2.69 8.90 -5.53
C GLU A 48 1.37 8.81 -4.75
N SER A 49 0.60 7.73 -4.93
CA SER A 49 -0.65 7.51 -4.20
C SER A 49 -0.43 7.29 -2.69
N ILE A 50 0.63 6.57 -2.30
CA ILE A 50 1.04 6.42 -0.89
C ILE A 50 1.37 7.79 -0.28
N GLU A 51 2.16 8.62 -0.97
CA GLU A 51 2.54 9.94 -0.49
C GLU A 51 1.33 10.88 -0.37
N GLY A 52 0.48 10.92 -1.40
CA GLY A 52 -0.74 11.73 -1.41
C GLY A 52 -1.73 11.32 -0.31
N TYR A 53 -1.85 10.01 -0.05
CA TYR A 53 -2.68 9.49 1.03
C TYR A 53 -2.16 9.93 2.41
N ILE A 54 -0.85 9.82 2.66
CA ILE A 54 -0.24 10.27 3.92
C ILE A 54 -0.34 11.79 4.09
N GLU A 55 -0.11 12.56 3.03
CA GLU A 55 -0.21 14.01 3.05
C GLU A 55 -1.64 14.45 3.37
N THR A 56 -2.63 13.82 2.75
CA THR A 56 -4.06 14.07 3.03
C THR A 56 -4.38 13.75 4.50
N ALA A 57 -3.94 12.58 4.99
CA ALA A 57 -4.12 12.17 6.38
C ALA A 57 -3.52 13.18 7.37
N ARG A 58 -2.37 13.78 7.04
CA ARG A 58 -1.72 14.85 7.82
C ARG A 58 -2.52 16.15 7.78
N LYS A 59 -2.92 16.60 6.59
CA LYS A 59 -3.67 17.85 6.38
C LYS A 59 -4.96 17.88 7.19
N ILE A 60 -5.71 16.77 7.20
CA ILE A 60 -6.97 16.67 7.94
C ILE A 60 -6.79 16.28 9.41
N LYS A 61 -5.54 16.09 9.89
CA LYS A 61 -5.20 15.62 11.23
C LYS A 61 -5.98 14.34 11.60
N SER A 62 -6.03 13.41 10.65
CA SER A 62 -6.78 12.16 10.81
C SER A 62 -6.28 11.36 12.02
N ARG A 63 -7.17 10.57 12.61
CA ARG A 63 -6.74 9.54 13.57
C ARG A 63 -5.82 8.55 12.86
N PRO A 64 -4.91 7.85 13.54
CA PRO A 64 -3.99 6.90 12.88
C PRO A 64 -4.67 5.67 12.22
N MET A 65 -5.94 5.42 12.50
CA MET A 65 -6.66 4.21 12.05
C MET A 65 -6.65 3.98 10.52
N PRO A 66 -6.86 5.00 9.65
CA PRO A 66 -6.79 4.83 8.20
C PRO A 66 -5.38 4.53 7.66
N LEU A 67 -4.33 4.71 8.48
CA LEU A 67 -2.95 4.32 8.14
C LEU A 67 -2.60 2.89 8.60
N ASN A 68 -3.52 2.23 9.30
CA ASN A 68 -3.36 0.89 9.86
C ASN A 68 -4.57 0.03 9.48
N GLN A 69 -5.01 0.13 8.22
CA GLN A 69 -6.12 -0.68 7.76
C GLN A 69 -5.73 -2.15 7.80
N LYS A 70 -6.74 -3.01 7.97
CA LYS A 70 -6.55 -4.44 7.76
C LYS A 70 -6.35 -4.64 6.25
N PRO A 71 -5.22 -5.22 5.82
CA PRO A 71 -5.01 -5.53 4.41
C PRO A 71 -6.09 -6.48 3.89
N ASP A 72 -6.41 -6.36 2.61
CA ASP A 72 -7.19 -7.38 1.93
C ASP A 72 -6.51 -8.75 2.07
N LYS A 73 -7.32 -9.80 2.30
CA LYS A 73 -6.83 -11.15 2.52
C LYS A 73 -6.05 -11.65 1.32
N GLU A 74 -6.49 -11.33 0.11
CA GLU A 74 -5.84 -11.77 -1.12
C GLU A 74 -4.38 -11.30 -1.17
N TYR A 75 -4.15 -10.00 -0.97
CA TYR A 75 -2.82 -9.40 -1.02
C TYR A 75 -1.96 -9.75 0.20
N GLU A 76 -2.58 -9.96 1.36
CA GLU A 76 -1.88 -10.49 2.54
C GLU A 76 -1.35 -11.92 2.27
N ASP A 77 -2.18 -12.79 1.69
CA ASP A 77 -1.81 -14.15 1.34
C ASP A 77 -0.74 -14.18 0.22
N MET A 78 -0.78 -13.22 -0.72
CA MET A 78 0.29 -13.04 -1.73
C MET A 78 1.61 -12.60 -1.09
N TRP A 79 1.59 -11.58 -0.22
CA TRP A 79 2.79 -11.12 0.49
C TRP A 79 3.44 -12.25 1.29
N GLN A 80 2.66 -13.03 2.02
CA GLN A 80 3.19 -14.16 2.80
C GLN A 80 3.87 -15.20 1.89
N ARG A 81 3.30 -15.51 0.73
CA ARG A 81 3.92 -16.44 -0.23
C ARG A 81 5.26 -15.96 -0.77
N MET A 82 5.48 -14.65 -0.91
CA MET A 82 6.74 -14.09 -1.41
C MET A 82 7.86 -14.06 -0.35
N TYR A 83 7.52 -13.92 0.94
CA TYR A 83 8.50 -13.74 2.02
C TYR A 83 8.84 -15.01 2.82
N PHE A 84 8.09 -16.11 2.64
CA PHE A 84 8.33 -17.39 3.32
C PHE A 84 8.84 -18.50 2.37
N VAL A 85 9.49 -18.12 1.26
CA VAL A 85 10.25 -19.05 0.39
C VAL A 85 11.64 -19.30 0.96
#